data_AF-A0A183GTW4-F1
#
_entry.id   AF-A0A183GTW4-F1
#
_cell.length_a   1.000
_cell.length_b   1.000
_cell.length_c   1.000
_cell.angle_alpha   90.00
_cell.angle_beta   90.00
_cell.angle_gamma   90.00
#
_symmetry.space_group_name_H-M   'P 1'
#
loop_
_entity.id
_entity.type
_entity.pdbx_description
1 polymer ?
#
loop_
_entity_poly.entity_id
_entity_poly.type
_entity_poly.pdbx_seq_one_letter_code
_entity_poly.pdbx_strand_id
1 'polypeptide(L)'
;MALVDWVLFDGTLCSARLDRVRNATIRQRFGVALKSDRLREARLRWYGHVLRANDDAVRKIGLNLEVPGKRPRGRPKQRWLDTSHLDLKITDVYPDQAFDREKWRHHTRRANPAAKRC
;
A
#
# COMPACT_ATOMS: atom_id res chain seq x y z
N MET A 1 -45.88 24.78 22.86
CA MET A 1 -45.11 25.19 24.05
C MET A 1 -44.00 24.17 24.28
N ALA A 2 -42.76 24.69 24.42
CA ALA A 2 -41.58 24.17 25.13
C ALA A 2 -41.59 22.70 25.63
N LEU A 3 -40.65 21.84 25.21
CA LEU A 3 -39.23 21.70 25.62
C LEU A 3 -39.06 20.75 26.83
N VAL A 4 -38.08 19.86 26.66
CA VAL A 4 -37.31 19.06 27.64
C VAL A 4 -38.00 17.89 28.37
N ASP A 5 -37.50 16.69 28.09
CA ASP A 5 -36.94 15.83 29.15
C ASP A 5 -35.65 15.19 28.60
N TRP A 6 -34.58 15.98 28.73
CA TRP A 6 -33.21 15.50 28.83
C TRP A 6 -33.01 14.88 30.22
N VAL A 7 -31.92 14.11 30.37
CA VAL A 7 -31.42 13.44 31.60
C VAL A 7 -32.20 12.15 31.94
N LEU A 8 -31.63 10.95 31.94
CA LEU A 8 -30.36 10.51 32.53
C LEU A 8 -29.83 9.31 31.72
N PHE A 9 -28.91 9.50 30.78
CA PHE A 9 -27.47 9.25 30.96
C PHE A 9 -27.04 9.03 32.43
N ASP A 10 -27.49 7.92 33.03
CA ASP A 10 -26.97 7.49 34.33
C ASP A 10 -25.65 6.73 34.12
N GLY A 11 -24.61 7.29 34.73
CA GLY A 11 -23.23 6.91 34.52
C GLY A 11 -22.92 5.56 35.12
N THR A 12 -22.58 4.60 34.26
CA THR A 12 -21.69 3.50 34.64
C THR A 12 -20.41 3.59 33.83
N LEU A 13 -19.37 4.02 34.55
CA LEU A 13 -17.95 3.94 34.21
C LEU A 13 -17.46 4.80 33.04
N CYS A 14 -16.50 5.66 33.38
CA CYS A 14 -15.50 6.20 32.48
C CYS A 14 -14.76 5.04 31.76
N SER A 15 -15.37 4.48 30.72
CA SER A 15 -14.74 3.49 29.83
C SER A 15 -14.17 4.16 28.56
N ALA A 16 -14.35 5.47 28.39
CA ALA A 16 -13.96 6.17 27.17
C ALA A 16 -12.48 6.60 27.13
N ARG A 17 -11.57 5.91 27.83
CA ARG A 17 -10.14 6.26 27.87
C ARG A 17 -9.15 5.12 27.64
N LEU A 18 -9.61 3.88 27.44
CA LEU A 18 -8.73 2.73 27.20
C LEU A 18 -9.28 1.76 26.15
N ASP A 19 -9.82 2.25 25.05
CA ASP A 19 -9.98 1.40 23.86
C ASP A 19 -8.60 1.17 23.23
N ARG A 20 -7.82 0.28 23.85
CA ARG A 20 -6.57 -0.26 23.29
C ARG A 20 -6.91 -1.27 22.20
N VAL A 21 -7.74 -0.85 21.25
CA VAL A 21 -8.18 -1.64 20.10
C VAL A 21 -7.01 -1.74 19.13
N ARG A 22 -6.69 -2.97 18.74
CA ARG A 22 -5.62 -3.21 17.75
C ARG A 22 -6.03 -2.60 16.42
N ASN A 23 -5.11 -1.91 15.75
CA ASN A 23 -5.32 -1.38 14.39
C ASN A 23 -5.79 -2.44 13.39
N ALA A 24 -5.42 -3.71 13.60
CA ALA A 24 -5.91 -4.83 12.80
C ALA A 24 -7.44 -4.98 12.89
N THR A 25 -8.00 -4.89 14.10
CA THR A 25 -9.44 -4.99 14.37
C THR A 25 -10.22 -3.84 13.73
N ILE A 26 -9.68 -2.62 13.82
CA ILE A 26 -10.27 -1.43 13.17
C ILE A 26 -10.32 -1.63 11.66
N ARG A 27 -9.20 -2.02 11.06
CA ARG A 27 -9.09 -2.27 9.61
C ARG A 27 -10.04 -3.37 9.14
N GLN A 28 -10.16 -4.45 9.91
CA GLN A 28 -11.08 -5.55 9.61
C GLN A 28 -12.54 -5.07 9.62
N ARG A 29 -12.94 -4.26 10.63
CA ARG A 29 -14.30 -3.68 10.70
C ARG A 29 -14.63 -2.82 9.48
N PHE A 30 -13.67 -2.01 9.02
CA PHE A 30 -13.89 -1.09 7.89
C PHE A 30 -13.47 -1.66 6.53
N GLY A 31 -13.01 -2.91 6.46
CA GLY A 31 -12.52 -3.52 5.21
C GLY A 31 -11.30 -2.81 4.60
N VAL A 32 -10.51 -2.08 5.42
CA VAL A 32 -9.38 -1.28 4.95
C VAL A 32 -8.12 -2.12 4.86
N ALA A 33 -7.53 -2.24 3.68
CA ALA A 33 -6.26 -2.93 3.50
C ALA A 33 -5.10 -2.29 4.29
N LEU A 34 -4.04 -3.08 4.51
CA LEU A 34 -2.83 -2.58 5.15
C LEU A 34 -2.21 -1.46 4.30
N LYS A 35 -1.67 -0.43 4.96
CA LYS A 35 -0.96 0.66 4.28
C LYS A 35 0.19 0.14 3.40
N SER A 36 0.89 -0.91 3.86
CA SER A 36 1.96 -1.56 3.11
C SER A 36 1.50 -2.10 1.76
N ASP A 37 0.29 -2.66 1.68
CA ASP A 37 -0.24 -3.26 0.46
C ASP A 37 -0.66 -2.18 -0.53
N ARG A 38 -1.21 -1.06 -0.04
CA ARG A 38 -1.51 0.13 -0.85
C ARG A 38 -0.26 0.72 -1.48
N LEU A 39 0.79 0.84 -0.67
CA LEU A 39 2.07 1.34 -1.14
C LEU A 39 2.68 0.37 -2.16
N ARG A 40 2.63 -0.94 -1.90
CA ARG A 40 3.08 -1.97 -2.85
C ARG A 40 2.35 -1.88 -4.19
N GLU A 41 1.02 -1.80 -4.17
CA GLU A 41 0.20 -1.63 -5.38
C GLU A 41 0.62 -0.38 -6.17
N ALA A 42 0.80 0.76 -5.48
CA ALA A 42 1.25 1.99 -6.13
C ALA A 42 2.66 1.86 -6.75
N ARG A 43 3.59 1.23 -6.04
CA ARG A 43 4.95 0.99 -6.54
C ARG A 43 4.96 0.08 -7.75
N LEU A 44 4.27 -1.05 -7.72
CA LEU A 44 4.18 -1.97 -8.85
C LEU A 44 3.43 -1.35 -10.04
N ARG A 45 2.41 -0.52 -9.79
CA ARG A 45 1.73 0.22 -10.86
C ARG A 45 2.70 1.17 -11.59
N TRP A 46 3.52 1.90 -10.85
CA TRP A 46 4.56 2.76 -11.42
C TRP A 46 5.64 1.92 -12.14
N TYR A 47 6.12 0.86 -11.51
CA TYR A 47 7.16 -0.01 -12.07
C TYR A 47 6.76 -0.60 -13.42
N GLY A 48 5.57 -1.22 -13.50
CA GLY A 48 5.05 -1.72 -14.77
C GLY A 48 4.84 -0.61 -15.80
N HIS A 49 4.47 0.61 -15.38
CA HIS A 49 4.38 1.75 -16.29
C HIS A 49 5.73 2.14 -16.88
N VAL A 50 6.79 2.10 -16.08
CA VAL A 50 8.17 2.35 -16.56
C VAL A 50 8.65 1.24 -17.49
N LEU A 51 8.41 -0.03 -17.18
CA LEU A 51 8.82 -1.15 -18.04
C LEU A 51 8.23 -1.08 -19.45
N ARG A 52 6.97 -0.62 -19.55
CA ARG A 52 6.27 -0.44 -20.82
C ARG A 52 6.64 0.85 -21.56
N ALA A 53 7.43 1.74 -20.96
CA ALA A 53 7.89 2.93 -21.65
C ALA A 53 8.96 2.56 -22.69
N ASN A 54 9.15 3.44 -23.67
CA ASN A 54 10.25 3.35 -24.63
C ASN A 54 11.59 3.40 -23.90
N ASP A 55 12.62 2.78 -24.47
CA ASP A 55 13.95 2.68 -23.85
C ASP A 55 14.61 4.06 -23.66
N ASP A 56 14.32 5.01 -24.57
CA ASP A 56 14.79 6.39 -24.48
C ASP A 56 14.05 7.25 -23.44
N ALA A 57 12.99 6.71 -22.82
CA ALA A 57 12.26 7.46 -21.81
C ALA A 57 13.14 7.64 -20.57
N VAL A 58 13.29 8.90 -20.11
CA VAL A 58 14.09 9.28 -18.92
C VAL A 58 13.79 8.39 -17.71
N ARG A 59 12.52 7.99 -17.52
CA ARG A 59 12.10 7.11 -16.42
C ARG A 59 12.68 5.70 -16.53
N LYS A 60 12.80 5.15 -17.74
CA LYS A 60 13.35 3.82 -17.99
C LYS A 60 14.87 3.83 -17.92
N ILE A 61 15.50 4.87 -18.47
CA ILE A 61 16.93 5.15 -18.28
C ILE A 61 17.27 5.25 -16.79
N GLY A 62 16.53 6.07 -16.03
CA GLY A 62 16.75 6.25 -14.60
C GLY A 62 16.48 4.99 -13.77
N LEU A 63 15.57 4.11 -14.22
CA LEU A 63 15.36 2.80 -13.59
C LEU A 63 16.55 1.86 -13.77
N ASN A 64 17.18 1.88 -14.95
CA ASN A 64 18.29 1.01 -15.31
C ASN A 64 19.67 1.59 -14.91
N LEU A 65 19.71 2.85 -14.46
CA LEU A 65 20.94 3.52 -14.11
C LEU A 65 21.57 2.90 -12.86
N GLU A 66 22.72 2.24 -13.02
CA GLU A 66 23.55 1.80 -11.92
C GLU A 66 24.53 2.90 -11.52
N VAL A 67 24.40 3.39 -10.28
CA VAL A 67 25.38 4.35 -9.74
C VAL A 67 26.60 3.56 -9.24
N PRO A 68 27.80 3.81 -9.81
CA PRO A 68 29.01 3.12 -9.41
C PRO A 68 29.37 3.46 -7.96
N GLY A 69 29.85 2.45 -7.21
CA GLY A 69 30.28 2.62 -5.82
C GLY A 69 29.90 1.44 -4.93
N LYS A 70 30.68 1.21 -3.87
CA LYS A 70 30.41 0.18 -2.87
C LYS A 70 29.40 0.69 -1.84
N ARG A 71 28.42 -0.14 -1.47
CA ARG A 71 27.49 0.19 -0.37
C ARG A 71 28.26 0.19 0.96
N PRO A 72 27.99 1.14 1.88
CA PRO A 72 28.59 1.13 3.21
C PRO A 72 28.18 -0.13 3.97
N ARG A 73 29.09 -0.63 4.82
CA ARG A 73 28.80 -1.76 5.73
C ARG A 73 27.79 -1.32 6.79
N GLY A 74 26.94 -2.23 7.24
CA GLY A 74 25.92 -1.98 8.26
C GLY A 74 24.51 -1.94 7.68
N ARG A 75 23.75 -0.88 7.98
CA ARG A 75 22.36 -0.68 7.52
C ARG A 75 22.29 0.41 6.45
N PRO A 76 22.71 0.12 5.21
CA PRO A 76 22.54 1.06 4.10
C PRO A 76 21.06 1.32 3.85
N LYS A 77 20.74 2.51 3.33
CA LYS A 77 19.37 2.85 2.91
C LYS A 77 18.93 1.91 1.78
N GLN A 78 17.70 1.41 1.86
CA GLN A 78 17.13 0.52 0.85
C GLN A 78 16.93 1.30 -0.45
N ARG A 79 17.39 0.74 -1.59
CA ARG A 79 17.14 1.37 -2.89
C ARG A 79 15.69 1.12 -3.30
N TRP A 80 15.21 1.97 -4.19
CA TRP A 80 13.90 1.80 -4.79
C TRP A 80 13.76 0.45 -5.52
N LEU A 81 14.77 0.06 -6.31
CA LEU A 81 14.80 -1.22 -7.02
C LEU A 81 14.76 -2.41 -6.05
N ASP A 82 15.54 -2.38 -4.96
CA ASP A 82 15.53 -3.43 -3.94
C ASP A 82 14.10 -3.64 -3.38
N THR A 83 13.40 -2.52 -3.12
CA THR A 83 12.00 -2.54 -2.65
C THR A 83 11.05 -3.09 -3.72
N SER A 84 11.24 -2.70 -4.97
CA SER A 84 10.42 -3.15 -6.10
C SER A 84 10.58 -4.65 -6.35
N HIS A 85 11.81 -5.18 -6.29
CA HIS A 85 12.07 -6.62 -6.39
C HIS A 85 11.46 -7.41 -5.22
N LEU A 86 11.51 -6.87 -4.00
CA LEU A 86 10.84 -7.48 -2.86
C LEU A 86 9.32 -7.53 -3.07
N ASP A 87 8.72 -6.44 -3.56
CA ASP A 87 7.29 -6.39 -3.84
C ASP A 87 6.86 -7.38 -4.93
N LEU A 88 7.65 -7.52 -6.00
CA LEU A 88 7.44 -8.53 -7.04
C LEU A 88 7.47 -9.95 -6.46
N LYS A 89 8.45 -10.23 -5.59
CA LYS A 89 8.55 -11.52 -4.90
C LYS A 89 7.38 -11.79 -3.96
N ILE A 90 6.92 -10.79 -3.20
CA ILE A 90 5.76 -10.95 -2.30
C ILE A 90 4.46 -11.17 -3.10
N THR A 91 4.35 -10.55 -4.27
CA THR A 91 3.15 -10.63 -5.11
C THR A 91 3.18 -11.83 -6.05
N ASP A 92 4.33 -12.51 -6.15
CA ASP A 92 4.61 -13.61 -7.07
C ASP A 92 4.35 -13.23 -8.54
N VAL A 93 4.96 -12.12 -8.95
CA VAL A 93 4.82 -11.54 -10.30
C VAL A 93 6.20 -11.34 -10.91
N TYR A 94 6.33 -11.70 -12.17
CA TYR A 94 7.56 -11.50 -12.92
C TYR A 94 7.51 -10.19 -13.74
N PRO A 95 8.64 -9.47 -13.92
CA PRO A 95 8.67 -8.18 -14.62
C PRO A 95 8.15 -8.22 -16.08
N ASP A 96 8.41 -9.30 -16.80
CA ASP A 96 7.93 -9.55 -18.17
C ASP A 96 6.40 -9.57 -18.28
N GLN A 97 5.72 -9.98 -17.20
CA GLN A 97 4.26 -9.94 -17.14
C GLN A 97 3.70 -8.52 -17.15
N ALA A 98 4.53 -7.48 -17.02
CA ALA A 98 4.10 -6.09 -17.14
C ALA A 98 3.62 -5.72 -18.54
N PHE A 99 4.04 -6.44 -19.60
CA PHE A 99 3.59 -6.13 -20.96
C PHE A 99 2.13 -6.53 -21.20
N ASP A 100 1.64 -7.56 -20.51
CA ASP A 100 0.22 -7.88 -20.42
C ASP A 100 -0.45 -7.01 -19.35
N ARG A 101 -1.22 -6.01 -19.80
CA ARG A 101 -1.88 -5.05 -18.90
C ARG A 101 -2.94 -5.70 -18.02
N GLU A 102 -3.64 -6.72 -18.51
CA GLU A 102 -4.72 -7.36 -17.75
C GLU A 102 -4.13 -8.25 -16.67
N LYS A 103 -3.17 -9.11 -17.05
CA LYS A 103 -2.42 -9.95 -16.11
C LYS A 103 -1.73 -9.10 -15.04
N TRP A 104 -1.05 -8.03 -15.44
CA TRP A 104 -0.41 -7.11 -14.48
C TRP A 104 -1.41 -6.50 -13.50
N ARG A 105 -2.57 -6.01 -14.00
CA ARG A 105 -3.60 -5.43 -13.14
C ARG A 105 -4.17 -6.46 -12.17
N HIS A 106 -4.43 -7.68 -12.64
CA HIS A 106 -4.99 -8.75 -11.83
C HIS A 106 -4.10 -9.09 -10.63
N HIS A 107 -2.78 -9.22 -10.85
CA HIS A 107 -1.86 -9.56 -9.77
C HIS A 107 -1.52 -8.38 -8.85
N THR A 108 -1.42 -7.16 -9.38
CA THR A 108 -0.94 -6.01 -8.61
C THR A 108 -2.03 -5.26 -7.83
N ARG A 109 -3.30 -5.30 -8.30
CA ARG A 109 -4.42 -4.56 -7.70
C ARG A 109 -5.10 -5.33 -6.57
N ARG A 110 -4.37 -5.58 -5.48
CA ARG A 110 -4.88 -6.35 -4.31
C ARG A 110 -5.43 -5.49 -3.17
N ALA A 111 -5.00 -4.24 -3.04
CA ALA A 111 -5.27 -3.48 -1.82
C ALA A 111 -6.66 -2.85 -1.77
N ASN A 112 -7.36 -2.74 -2.90
CA ASN A 112 -8.79 -2.44 -2.95
C ASN A 112 -9.59 -3.75 -3.10
N PRO A 113 -10.06 -4.40 -2.01
CA PRO A 113 -11.37 -5.03 -2.14
C PRO A 113 -12.32 -3.89 -2.48
N ALA A 114 -13.15 -4.04 -3.51
CA ALA A 114 -14.17 -3.04 -3.79
C ALA A 114 -14.94 -2.78 -2.49
N ALA A 115 -14.70 -1.63 -1.85
CA ALA A 115 -15.63 -1.12 -0.87
C ALA A 115 -16.96 -1.11 -1.60
N LYS A 116 -17.96 -1.85 -1.09
CA LYS A 116 -19.34 -1.61 -1.48
C LYS A 116 -19.52 -0.12 -1.23
N ARG A 117 -19.60 0.65 -2.31
CA ARG A 117 -19.95 2.06 -2.24
C ARG A 117 -21.34 2.04 -1.61
N CYS A 118 -21.44 2.49 -0.36
CA CYS A 118 -22.72 2.78 0.25
C CYS A 118 -23.45 3.79 -0.63
#